data_AF-A0A964ZEV1-F1
#
_entry.id   AF-A0A964ZEV1-F1
#
_cell.length_a   1.000
_cell.length_b   1.000
_cell.length_c   1.000
_cell.angle_alpha   90.00
_cell.angle_beta   90.00
_cell.angle_gamma   90.00
#
_symmetry.space_group_name_H-M   'P 1'
#
loop_
_entity.id
_entity.type
_entity.pdbx_description
1 polymer ?
#
loop_
_entity_poly.entity_id
_entity_poly.type
_entity_poly.pdbx_seq_one_letter_code
_entity_poly.pdbx_strand_id
1 'polypeptide(L)'
;MVRVRSIQNHDDAAAEVHRGQRAAINLAGVKHDDVVRGQELATPGYLVPSRVVTVRVHCVRDTKRPIKHRQPIRLHVGTAEVMGQVSLLDCDAVDPGNWGLAQLFLDHEIVSTWGQPFVLRESSATYTVGGGQILQPVARKLRRRHIEVLERVEQLWTGDGRARALLVAWFGGFGGFTLSDLVRDAGLGPDEAQSLIDELKTEKRLREVPIGSNRRVLLHHETMSELENKLLGTLHQLHESFPLMSTHDRQKVQAQLAYVGDDALVHAATDGLLTQKKLIGDLRRIGRADFKPKLSANLRKLKDALIAAYKVGGYQPPEPGSFVNRAGGNAANLKDLFDVCVAEGYLAKVTDEIYLDADAEARMRREVLARLNEGKGLTVADIRDLLGTTRKYAVPLCEYLDRVGVTRREGDFRFAAVAGSSPSAGLPGR
;
A
#
# COMPACT_ATOMS: atom_id res chain seq x y z
N MET A 1 5.03 20.81 -25.97
CA MET A 1 5.16 22.04 -25.16
C MET A 1 5.33 23.21 -26.13
N VAL A 2 4.60 24.30 -25.94
CA VAL A 2 4.64 25.48 -26.84
C VAL A 2 5.48 26.60 -26.21
N ARG A 3 6.08 27.46 -27.04
CA ARG A 3 6.87 28.62 -26.57
C ARG A 3 6.24 29.92 -27.01
N VAL A 4 6.06 30.86 -26.07
CA VAL A 4 5.58 32.22 -26.38
C VAL A 4 6.69 33.00 -27.08
N ARG A 5 6.39 33.58 -28.25
CA ARG A 5 7.32 34.43 -29.03
C ARG A 5 7.07 35.92 -28.79
N SER A 6 5.81 36.32 -28.77
CA SER A 6 5.39 37.70 -28.58
C SER A 6 3.97 37.73 -28.03
N ILE A 7 3.63 38.82 -27.34
CA ILE A 7 2.30 39.06 -26.77
C ILE A 7 1.83 40.43 -27.22
N GLN A 8 0.54 40.56 -27.51
CA GLN A 8 -0.11 41.83 -27.79
C GLN A 8 -1.38 41.97 -26.94
N ASN A 9 -1.70 43.20 -26.53
CA ASN A 9 -2.93 43.55 -25.84
C ASN A 9 -3.54 44.76 -26.56
N HIS A 10 -4.78 44.63 -27.06
CA HIS A 10 -5.44 45.67 -27.86
C HIS A 10 -4.56 46.28 -28.97
N ASP A 11 -3.97 45.43 -29.80
CA ASP A 11 -3.09 45.77 -30.94
C ASP A 11 -1.71 46.37 -30.58
N ASP A 12 -1.44 46.62 -29.30
CA ASP A 12 -0.13 47.07 -28.82
C ASP A 12 0.74 45.90 -28.36
N ALA A 13 2.04 45.97 -28.64
CA ALA A 13 3.01 44.99 -28.15
C ALA A 13 3.15 45.09 -26.63
N ALA A 14 3.08 43.95 -25.94
CA ALA A 14 3.17 43.86 -24.50
C ALA A 14 4.23 42.83 -24.06
N ALA A 15 4.91 43.10 -22.96
CA ALA A 15 5.84 42.15 -22.34
C ALA A 15 5.12 41.13 -21.44
N GLU A 16 3.99 41.54 -20.86
CA GLU A 16 3.18 40.75 -19.93
C GLU A 16 1.70 41.07 -20.11
N VAL A 17 0.83 40.12 -19.74
CA VAL A 17 -0.63 40.28 -19.73
C VAL A 17 -1.20 39.71 -18.45
N HIS A 18 -2.17 40.43 -17.89
CA HIS A 18 -2.71 40.16 -16.56
C HIS A 18 -4.17 39.68 -16.64
N ARG A 19 -4.65 39.10 -15.53
CA ARG A 19 -6.03 38.60 -15.42
C ARG A 19 -7.03 39.71 -15.78
N GLY A 20 -8.00 39.37 -16.63
CA GLY A 20 -9.07 40.28 -17.08
C GLY A 20 -8.77 40.98 -18.42
N GLN A 21 -7.58 40.80 -18.98
CA GLN A 21 -7.20 41.35 -20.28
C GLN A 21 -7.41 40.34 -21.42
N ARG A 22 -7.67 40.86 -22.63
CA ARG A 22 -7.67 40.06 -23.85
C ARG A 22 -6.30 40.18 -24.50
N ALA A 23 -5.63 39.04 -24.69
CA ALA A 23 -4.31 38.99 -25.29
C ALA A 23 -4.30 38.21 -26.61
N ALA A 24 -3.48 38.64 -27.56
CA ALA A 24 -3.03 37.81 -28.67
C ALA A 24 -1.63 37.28 -28.34
N ILE A 25 -1.48 35.95 -28.33
CA ILE A 25 -0.23 35.29 -27.94
C ILE A 25 0.31 34.51 -29.14
N ASN A 26 1.49 34.89 -29.61
CA ASN A 26 2.16 34.20 -30.70
C ASN A 26 2.90 32.97 -30.16
N LEU A 27 2.46 31.78 -30.54
CA LEU A 27 2.98 30.50 -30.06
C LEU A 27 3.84 29.81 -31.12
N ALA A 28 5.05 29.41 -30.73
CA ALA A 28 5.89 28.52 -31.50
C ALA A 28 5.58 27.05 -31.18
N GLY A 29 5.58 26.21 -32.21
CA GLY A 29 5.48 24.76 -32.06
C GLY A 29 4.06 24.19 -32.10
N VAL A 30 3.07 25.01 -32.48
CA VAL A 30 1.69 24.58 -32.74
C VAL A 30 1.19 25.26 -34.01
N LYS A 31 0.45 24.54 -34.87
CA LYS A 31 -0.18 25.13 -36.05
C LYS A 31 -1.54 25.68 -35.69
N HIS A 32 -2.03 26.65 -36.46
CA HIS A 32 -3.35 27.24 -36.21
C HIS A 32 -4.49 26.22 -36.31
N ASP A 33 -4.38 25.25 -37.23
CA ASP A 33 -5.38 24.18 -37.43
C ASP A 33 -5.45 23.19 -36.25
N ASP A 34 -4.40 23.12 -35.43
CA ASP A 34 -4.35 22.25 -34.25
C ASP A 34 -5.02 22.93 -33.03
N VAL A 35 -5.35 24.22 -33.13
CA VAL A 35 -5.91 25.03 -32.05
C VAL A 35 -7.39 25.24 -32.26
N VAL A 36 -8.19 24.76 -31.31
CA VAL A 36 -9.64 24.93 -31.32
C VAL A 36 -10.13 25.66 -30.09
N ARG A 37 -11.28 26.32 -30.22
CA ARG A 37 -11.95 26.98 -29.10
C ARG A 37 -12.21 25.98 -27.97
N GLY A 38 -11.97 26.41 -26.73
CA GLY A 38 -12.07 25.55 -25.55
C GLY A 38 -10.74 24.99 -25.05
N GLN A 39 -9.65 25.12 -25.82
CA GLN A 39 -8.31 24.84 -25.32
C GLN A 39 -7.80 25.98 -24.44
N GLU A 40 -7.04 25.63 -23.41
CA GLU A 40 -6.44 26.59 -22.47
C GLU A 40 -4.91 26.54 -22.54
N LEU A 41 -4.27 27.70 -22.41
CA LEU A 41 -2.82 27.83 -22.32
C LEU A 41 -2.43 27.96 -20.84
N ALA A 42 -1.65 27.01 -20.34
CA ALA A 42 -1.23 26.99 -18.94
C ALA A 42 0.21 26.48 -18.79
N THR A 43 0.80 26.77 -17.63
CA THR A 43 2.07 26.17 -17.21
C THR A 43 1.94 24.64 -17.22
N PRO A 44 2.94 23.91 -17.74
CA PRO A 44 2.91 22.45 -17.81
C PRO A 44 2.59 21.80 -16.45
N GLY A 45 1.66 20.84 -16.44
CA GLY A 45 1.25 20.11 -15.24
C GLY A 45 0.25 20.85 -14.34
N TYR A 46 -0.06 22.12 -14.61
CA TYR A 46 -1.01 22.90 -13.81
C TYR A 46 -2.46 22.47 -14.08
N LEU A 47 -2.84 22.48 -15.36
CA LEU A 47 -4.15 22.04 -15.81
C LEU A 47 -4.09 20.60 -16.31
N VAL A 48 -5.10 19.81 -15.95
CA VAL A 48 -5.22 18.41 -16.35
C VAL A 48 -6.57 18.23 -17.05
N PRO A 49 -6.58 17.70 -18.28
CA PRO A 49 -7.83 17.41 -18.98
C PRO A 49 -8.60 16.29 -18.29
N SER A 50 -9.93 16.40 -18.24
CA SER A 50 -10.80 15.39 -17.65
C SER A 50 -12.10 15.24 -18.44
N ARG A 51 -12.61 14.02 -18.48
CA ARG A 51 -13.95 13.67 -18.99
C ARG A 51 -14.99 13.52 -17.88
N VAL A 52 -14.55 13.52 -16.63
CA VAL A 52 -15.43 13.36 -15.47
C VAL A 52 -15.16 14.49 -14.49
N VAL A 53 -16.17 15.31 -14.25
CA VAL A 53 -16.12 16.42 -13.29
C VAL A 53 -17.24 16.27 -12.27
N THR A 54 -16.93 16.54 -11.01
CA THR A 54 -17.95 16.62 -9.95
C THR A 54 -18.39 18.07 -9.83
N VAL A 55 -19.70 18.30 -9.82
CA VAL A 55 -20.29 19.63 -9.87
C VAL A 55 -21.43 19.78 -8.87
N ARG A 56 -21.63 21.02 -8.44
CA ARG A 56 -22.90 21.45 -7.86
C ARG A 56 -23.72 22.07 -8.98
N VAL A 57 -24.91 21.53 -9.24
CA VAL A 57 -25.78 21.99 -10.32
C VAL A 57 -27.05 22.64 -9.77
N HIS A 58 -27.43 23.76 -10.37
CA HIS A 58 -28.69 24.46 -10.15
C HIS A 58 -29.59 24.29 -11.36
N CYS A 59 -30.83 23.86 -11.14
CA CYS A 59 -31.84 23.88 -12.19
C CYS A 59 -32.44 25.29 -12.26
N VAL A 60 -32.43 25.91 -13.45
CA VAL A 60 -32.97 27.27 -13.62
C VAL A 60 -34.45 27.31 -13.20
N ARG A 61 -34.91 28.40 -12.59
CA ARG A 61 -36.32 28.51 -12.13
C ARG A 61 -37.32 28.55 -13.28
N ASP A 62 -36.94 29.13 -14.41
CA ASP A 62 -37.84 29.41 -15.54
C ASP A 62 -38.07 28.20 -16.46
N THR A 63 -37.42 27.07 -16.21
CA THR A 63 -37.67 25.84 -16.95
C THR A 63 -38.84 25.07 -16.35
N LYS A 64 -39.66 24.45 -17.21
CA LYS A 64 -40.73 23.55 -16.77
C LYS A 64 -40.24 22.12 -16.48
N ARG A 65 -38.98 21.80 -16.80
CA ARG A 65 -38.46 20.43 -16.80
C ARG A 65 -37.34 20.29 -15.77
N PRO A 66 -37.42 19.32 -14.84
CA PRO A 66 -36.33 19.04 -13.91
C PRO A 66 -35.12 18.48 -14.65
N ILE A 67 -33.93 18.62 -14.05
CA ILE A 67 -32.74 17.91 -14.50
C ILE A 67 -32.88 16.46 -14.07
N LYS A 68 -32.96 15.52 -15.00
CA LYS A 68 -33.10 14.09 -14.68
C LYS A 68 -31.75 13.40 -14.58
N HIS A 69 -31.66 12.38 -13.73
CA HIS A 69 -30.51 11.50 -13.72
C HIS A 69 -30.29 10.89 -15.12
N ARG A 70 -29.04 10.85 -15.57
CA ARG A 70 -28.62 10.35 -16.89
C ARG A 70 -29.17 11.14 -18.08
N GLN A 71 -29.59 12.38 -17.88
CA GLN A 71 -30.01 13.25 -18.97
C GLN A 71 -28.81 13.65 -19.85
N PRO A 72 -28.92 13.55 -21.20
CA PRO A 72 -27.93 14.10 -22.10
C PRO A 72 -27.96 15.63 -22.04
N ILE A 73 -26.79 16.24 -21.98
CA ILE A 73 -26.60 17.68 -21.84
C ILE A 73 -25.52 18.19 -22.79
N ARG A 74 -25.53 19.50 -23.01
CA ARG A 74 -24.42 20.23 -23.59
C ARG A 74 -23.83 21.15 -22.54
N LEU A 75 -22.56 20.95 -22.20
CA LEU A 75 -21.81 21.72 -21.23
C LEU A 75 -21.11 22.89 -21.92
N HIS A 76 -21.26 24.08 -21.35
CA HIS A 76 -20.45 25.24 -21.67
C HIS A 76 -19.62 25.61 -20.43
N VAL A 77 -18.29 25.61 -20.59
CA VAL A 77 -17.34 25.96 -19.52
C VAL A 77 -16.18 26.75 -20.13
N GLY A 78 -15.90 27.93 -19.57
CA GLY A 78 -14.96 28.86 -20.20
C GLY A 78 -15.36 29.17 -21.64
N THR A 79 -14.51 28.80 -22.60
CA THR A 79 -14.82 28.90 -24.04
C THR A 79 -15.22 27.57 -24.68
N ALA A 80 -15.13 26.45 -23.95
CA ALA A 80 -15.41 25.12 -24.44
C ALA A 80 -16.92 24.82 -24.52
N GLU A 81 -17.28 24.00 -25.51
CA GLU A 81 -18.62 23.43 -25.69
C GLU A 81 -18.48 21.93 -25.90
N VAL A 82 -19.03 21.11 -24.99
CA VAL A 82 -18.84 19.66 -25.00
C VAL A 82 -20.15 18.94 -24.66
N MET A 83 -20.46 17.89 -25.41
CA MET A 83 -21.59 17.01 -25.14
C MET A 83 -21.29 16.06 -23.98
N GLY A 84 -22.32 15.65 -23.25
CA GLY A 84 -22.15 14.69 -22.18
C GLY A 84 -23.46 14.34 -21.49
N GLN A 85 -23.34 13.81 -20.28
CA GLN A 85 -24.44 13.30 -19.50
C GLN A 85 -24.32 13.71 -18.04
N VAL A 86 -25.43 14.15 -17.45
CA VAL A 86 -25.50 14.46 -16.01
C VAL A 86 -25.88 13.22 -15.21
N SER A 87 -25.10 12.91 -14.18
CA SER A 87 -25.32 11.82 -13.24
C SER A 87 -25.50 12.37 -11.83
N LEU A 88 -26.76 12.59 -11.43
CA LEU A 88 -27.12 13.02 -10.08
C LEU A 88 -26.68 12.00 -9.02
N LEU A 89 -26.10 12.46 -7.92
CA LEU A 89 -25.44 11.63 -6.92
C LEU A 89 -26.34 11.24 -5.74
N ASP A 90 -27.23 12.14 -5.34
CA ASP A 90 -28.12 12.02 -4.17
C ASP A 90 -29.58 11.76 -4.56
N CYS A 91 -30.05 12.34 -5.67
CA CYS A 91 -31.43 12.31 -6.13
C CYS A 91 -31.58 11.73 -7.55
N ASP A 92 -32.83 11.48 -7.97
CA ASP A 92 -33.15 11.03 -9.34
C ASP A 92 -33.57 12.19 -10.27
N ALA A 93 -33.94 13.34 -9.70
CA ALA A 93 -34.22 14.57 -10.42
C ALA A 93 -33.93 15.80 -9.55
N VAL A 94 -33.48 16.91 -10.17
CA VAL A 94 -33.36 18.23 -9.54
C VAL A 94 -34.44 19.14 -10.11
N ASP A 95 -35.40 19.50 -9.27
CA ASP A 95 -36.52 20.36 -9.68
C ASP A 95 -36.09 21.80 -9.96
N PRO A 96 -36.83 22.52 -10.84
CA PRO A 96 -36.58 23.94 -11.12
C PRO A 96 -36.41 24.77 -9.86
N GLY A 97 -35.33 25.55 -9.80
CA GLY A 97 -34.98 26.40 -8.65
C GLY A 97 -34.15 25.72 -7.56
N ASN A 98 -33.99 24.40 -7.60
CA ASN A 98 -33.23 23.66 -6.60
C ASN A 98 -31.78 23.36 -7.04
N TRP A 99 -30.95 23.08 -6.04
CA TRP A 99 -29.58 22.62 -6.21
C TRP A 99 -29.50 21.10 -6.04
N GLY A 100 -28.52 20.49 -6.69
CA GLY A 100 -28.16 19.08 -6.48
C GLY A 100 -26.68 18.82 -6.75
N LEU A 101 -26.20 17.69 -6.26
CA LEU A 101 -24.85 17.20 -6.53
C LEU A 101 -24.85 16.25 -7.72
N ALA A 102 -23.92 16.44 -8.64
CA ALA A 102 -23.85 15.62 -9.85
C ALA A 102 -22.40 15.36 -10.28
N GLN A 103 -22.23 14.31 -11.09
CA GLN A 103 -21.07 14.17 -11.95
C GLN A 103 -21.48 14.37 -13.40
N LEU A 104 -20.66 15.09 -14.16
CA LEU A 104 -20.81 15.18 -15.61
C LEU A 104 -19.85 14.20 -16.26
N PHE A 105 -20.37 13.36 -17.14
CA PHE A 105 -19.59 12.45 -17.98
C PHE A 105 -19.57 13.03 -19.39
N LEU A 106 -18.39 13.38 -19.89
CA LEU A 106 -18.22 14.16 -21.11
C LEU A 106 -17.65 13.32 -22.26
N ASP A 107 -18.10 13.63 -23.47
CA ASP A 107 -17.68 12.94 -24.68
C ASP A 107 -16.23 13.29 -25.07
N HIS A 108 -15.79 14.50 -24.72
CA HIS A 108 -14.42 14.97 -24.90
C HIS A 108 -13.88 15.55 -23.59
N GLU A 109 -12.56 15.61 -23.50
CA GLU A 109 -11.88 16.20 -22.35
C GLU A 109 -12.11 17.71 -22.29
N ILE A 110 -12.34 18.21 -21.08
CA ILE A 110 -12.30 19.63 -20.76
C ILE A 110 -11.18 19.90 -19.78
N VAL A 111 -10.77 21.15 -19.73
CA VAL A 111 -9.90 21.67 -18.69
C VAL A 111 -10.72 22.61 -17.81
N SER A 112 -10.53 22.51 -16.50
CA SER A 112 -11.24 23.36 -15.55
C SER A 112 -10.49 23.50 -14.22
N THR A 113 -10.98 24.41 -13.37
CA THR A 113 -10.50 24.61 -12.00
C THR A 113 -11.67 24.60 -11.01
N TRP A 114 -11.35 24.43 -9.72
CA TRP A 114 -12.34 24.55 -8.65
C TRP A 114 -13.08 25.89 -8.72
N GLY A 115 -14.38 25.86 -8.42
CA GLY A 115 -15.26 27.03 -8.37
C GLY A 115 -15.64 27.60 -9.74
N GLN A 116 -15.08 27.07 -10.83
CA GLN A 116 -15.34 27.60 -12.17
C GLN A 116 -16.82 27.45 -12.54
N PRO A 117 -17.48 28.54 -12.97
CA PRO A 117 -18.87 28.49 -13.37
C PRO A 117 -19.04 27.79 -14.71
N PHE A 118 -20.17 27.10 -14.88
CA PHE A 118 -20.58 26.49 -16.14
C PHE A 118 -22.07 26.68 -16.41
N VAL A 119 -22.46 26.47 -17.66
CA VAL A 119 -23.86 26.46 -18.12
C VAL A 119 -24.18 25.11 -18.74
N LEU A 120 -25.32 24.53 -18.37
CA LEU A 120 -25.88 23.34 -19.00
C LEU A 120 -27.01 23.74 -19.93
N ARG A 121 -26.90 23.34 -21.19
CA ARG A 121 -27.98 23.39 -22.16
C ARG A 121 -28.51 21.99 -22.42
N GLU A 122 -29.71 21.94 -22.96
CA GLU A 122 -30.26 20.72 -23.51
C GLU A 122 -29.39 20.25 -24.70
N SER A 123 -29.42 18.95 -25.00
CA SER A 123 -28.52 18.31 -25.99
C SER A 123 -28.52 18.98 -27.38
N SER A 124 -29.68 19.45 -27.86
CA SER A 124 -29.85 20.20 -29.11
C SER A 124 -29.55 21.70 -28.96
N ALA A 125 -29.12 22.14 -27.78
CA ALA A 125 -28.90 23.53 -27.37
C ALA A 125 -30.12 24.44 -27.46
N THR A 126 -31.35 23.89 -27.50
CA THR A 126 -32.58 24.68 -27.67
C THR A 126 -32.89 25.56 -26.45
N TYR A 127 -32.60 25.07 -25.23
CA TYR A 127 -32.83 25.84 -24.00
C TYR A 127 -31.76 25.57 -22.93
N THR A 128 -31.64 26.50 -21.98
CA THR A 128 -30.78 26.36 -20.80
C THR A 128 -31.47 25.48 -19.76
N VAL A 129 -30.81 24.38 -19.39
CA VAL A 129 -31.27 23.43 -18.37
C VAL A 129 -30.90 23.94 -16.98
N GLY A 130 -29.68 24.45 -16.84
CA GLY A 130 -29.10 24.75 -15.54
C GLY A 130 -27.76 25.46 -15.66
N GLY A 131 -27.13 25.65 -14.51
CA GLY A 131 -25.75 26.09 -14.40
C GLY A 131 -25.19 25.65 -13.06
N GLY A 132 -23.97 26.03 -12.74
CA GLY A 132 -23.38 25.64 -11.47
C GLY A 132 -21.92 25.93 -11.37
N GLN A 133 -21.27 25.24 -10.43
CA GLN A 133 -19.84 25.37 -10.17
C GLN A 133 -19.16 24.00 -10.14
N ILE A 134 -17.94 23.96 -10.67
CA ILE A 134 -17.08 22.77 -10.63
C ILE A 134 -16.52 22.62 -9.22
N LEU A 135 -16.75 21.46 -8.60
CA LEU A 135 -16.23 21.11 -7.29
C LEU A 135 -14.96 20.24 -7.40
N GLN A 136 -14.91 19.35 -8.40
CA GLN A 136 -13.72 18.55 -8.70
C GLN A 136 -13.46 18.57 -10.21
N PRO A 137 -12.43 19.30 -10.66
CA PRO A 137 -12.00 19.35 -12.06
C PRO A 137 -11.53 18.01 -12.62
N VAL A 138 -10.90 17.17 -11.79
CA VAL A 138 -10.45 15.84 -12.17
C VAL A 138 -11.06 14.83 -11.21
N ALA A 139 -12.21 14.27 -11.56
CA ALA A 139 -12.95 13.38 -10.70
C ALA A 139 -12.85 11.91 -11.15
N ARG A 140 -12.88 11.00 -10.18
CA ARG A 140 -13.18 9.59 -10.44
C ARG A 140 -14.68 9.36 -10.35
N LYS A 141 -15.19 8.33 -11.03
CA LYS A 141 -16.61 7.95 -10.92
C LYS A 141 -16.96 7.64 -9.46
N LEU A 142 -17.95 8.35 -8.93
CA LEU A 142 -18.46 8.16 -7.58
C LEU A 142 -19.67 7.23 -7.58
N ARG A 143 -19.82 6.47 -6.50
CA ARG A 143 -21.02 5.65 -6.28
C ARG A 143 -22.15 6.54 -5.78
N ARG A 144 -23.33 6.43 -6.41
CA ARG A 144 -24.54 7.16 -5.99
C ARG A 144 -24.94 6.77 -4.56
N ARG A 145 -25.52 7.72 -3.83
CA ARG A 145 -26.07 7.55 -2.48
C ARG A 145 -25.06 7.00 -1.46
N HIS A 146 -23.77 7.20 -1.71
CA HIS A 146 -22.71 6.87 -0.75
C HIS A 146 -22.54 8.05 0.21
N ILE A 147 -23.20 7.98 1.37
CA ILE A 147 -23.34 9.10 2.33
C ILE A 147 -22.00 9.77 2.63
N GLU A 148 -21.00 8.98 3.00
CA GLU A 148 -19.66 9.47 3.38
C GLU A 148 -18.94 10.25 2.26
N VAL A 149 -19.23 9.91 1.00
CA VAL A 149 -18.65 10.59 -0.16
C VAL A 149 -19.46 11.84 -0.48
N LEU A 150 -20.78 11.77 -0.38
CA LEU A 150 -21.68 12.90 -0.62
C LEU A 150 -21.41 14.04 0.36
N GLU A 151 -21.24 13.74 1.65
CA GLU A 151 -20.90 14.74 2.67
C GLU A 151 -19.58 15.45 2.33
N ARG A 152 -18.56 14.69 1.91
CA ARG A 152 -17.28 15.26 1.48
C ARG A 152 -17.38 16.08 0.20
N VAL A 153 -18.18 15.64 -0.78
CA VAL A 153 -18.43 16.42 -2.00
C VAL A 153 -19.15 17.73 -1.67
N GLU A 154 -20.16 17.73 -0.82
CA GLU A 154 -20.86 18.94 -0.40
C GLU A 154 -19.91 19.94 0.27
N GLN A 155 -19.00 19.44 1.12
CA GLN A 155 -17.99 20.26 1.78
C GLN A 155 -16.98 20.90 0.82
N LEU A 156 -16.79 20.39 -0.41
CA LEU A 156 -15.94 21.04 -1.41
C LEU A 156 -16.47 22.40 -1.86
N TRP A 157 -17.75 22.71 -1.60
CA TRP A 157 -18.33 24.01 -1.90
C TRP A 157 -18.05 25.08 -0.83
N THR A 158 -17.34 24.72 0.25
CA THR A 158 -16.94 25.69 1.29
C THR A 158 -16.01 26.78 0.74
N GLY A 159 -16.06 27.97 1.36
CA GLY A 159 -15.11 29.05 1.12
C GLY A 159 -13.73 28.79 1.73
N ASP A 160 -13.61 27.85 2.67
CA ASP A 160 -12.35 27.53 3.35
C ASP A 160 -11.41 26.68 2.47
N GLY A 161 -10.32 27.30 2.01
CA GLY A 161 -9.29 26.63 1.21
C GLY A 161 -8.59 25.47 1.93
N ARG A 162 -8.46 25.55 3.25
CA ARG A 162 -7.82 24.51 4.05
C ARG A 162 -8.68 23.24 4.12
N ALA A 163 -9.98 23.39 4.39
CA ALA A 163 -10.91 22.27 4.33
C ALA A 163 -10.92 21.61 2.95
N ARG A 164 -10.93 22.40 1.87
CA ARG A 164 -10.87 21.86 0.50
C ARG A 164 -9.59 21.08 0.24
N ALA A 165 -8.43 21.57 0.68
CA ALA A 165 -7.16 20.86 0.48
C ALA A 165 -7.15 19.47 1.13
N LEU A 166 -7.69 19.33 2.34
CA LEU A 166 -7.84 18.04 3.00
C LEU A 166 -8.75 17.09 2.22
N LEU A 167 -9.83 17.60 1.63
CA LEU A 167 -10.74 16.82 0.80
C LEU A 167 -10.06 16.39 -0.51
N VAL A 168 -9.31 17.27 -1.17
CA VAL A 168 -8.51 16.93 -2.36
C VAL A 168 -7.52 15.81 -2.03
N ALA A 169 -6.80 15.93 -0.91
CA ALA A 169 -5.88 14.89 -0.46
C ALA A 169 -6.61 13.55 -0.21
N TRP A 170 -7.81 13.58 0.35
CA TRP A 170 -8.63 12.39 0.58
C TRP A 170 -9.09 11.73 -0.73
N PHE A 171 -9.59 12.53 -1.68
CA PHE A 171 -10.03 12.05 -3.00
C PHE A 171 -8.88 11.51 -3.87
N GLY A 172 -7.64 11.95 -3.63
CA GLY A 172 -6.44 11.38 -4.26
C GLY A 172 -6.27 9.88 -3.98
N GLY A 173 -6.78 9.39 -2.86
CA GLY A 173 -6.70 7.98 -2.46
C GLY A 173 -5.25 7.48 -2.47
N PHE A 174 -5.04 6.21 -2.84
CA PHE A 174 -3.71 5.60 -2.87
C PHE A 174 -2.76 6.19 -3.92
N GLY A 175 -3.28 6.89 -4.94
CA GLY A 175 -2.44 7.61 -5.90
C GLY A 175 -1.79 8.86 -5.29
N GLY A 176 -2.31 9.32 -4.16
CA GLY A 176 -1.93 10.56 -3.52
C GLY A 176 -2.31 11.78 -4.35
N PHE A 177 -1.66 12.89 -4.02
CA PHE A 177 -1.87 14.17 -4.65
C PHE A 177 -0.57 14.95 -4.71
N THR A 178 -0.56 15.99 -5.53
CA THR A 178 0.55 16.91 -5.75
C THR A 178 0.17 18.33 -5.35
N LEU A 179 1.15 19.23 -5.26
CA LEU A 179 0.90 20.65 -5.06
C LEU A 179 -0.02 21.22 -6.16
N SER A 180 0.19 20.83 -7.42
CA SER A 180 -0.66 21.25 -8.54
C SER A 180 -2.11 20.81 -8.38
N ASP A 181 -2.38 19.67 -7.74
CA ASP A 181 -3.74 19.22 -7.46
C ASP A 181 -4.42 20.13 -6.43
N LEU A 182 -3.72 20.56 -5.37
CA LEU A 182 -4.30 21.52 -4.41
C LEU A 182 -4.60 22.86 -5.06
N VAL A 183 -3.69 23.35 -5.90
CA VAL A 183 -3.89 24.61 -6.60
C VAL A 183 -5.10 24.54 -7.54
N ARG A 184 -5.21 23.46 -8.34
CA ARG A 184 -6.31 23.28 -9.30
C ARG A 184 -7.65 22.93 -8.64
N ASP A 185 -7.65 21.97 -7.72
CA ASP A 185 -8.86 21.32 -7.19
C ASP A 185 -9.33 21.93 -5.86
N ALA A 186 -8.45 22.62 -5.10
CA ALA A 186 -8.84 23.43 -3.95
C ALA A 186 -8.83 24.93 -4.23
N GLY A 187 -8.36 25.37 -5.40
CA GLY A 187 -8.37 26.80 -5.79
C GLY A 187 -7.43 27.67 -4.96
N LEU A 188 -6.31 27.10 -4.50
CA LEU A 188 -5.30 27.78 -3.67
C LEU A 188 -4.20 28.41 -4.52
N GLY A 189 -3.54 29.44 -4.01
CA GLY A 189 -2.29 29.93 -4.61
C GLY A 189 -1.14 28.92 -4.45
N PRO A 190 -0.12 28.90 -5.34
CA PRO A 190 1.01 27.96 -5.20
C PRO A 190 1.76 28.05 -3.87
N ASP A 191 2.04 29.28 -3.40
CA ASP A 191 2.76 29.50 -2.13
C ASP A 191 1.88 29.12 -0.92
N GLU A 192 0.59 29.41 -0.99
CA GLU A 192 -0.40 29.03 0.01
C GLU A 192 -0.55 27.51 0.10
N ALA A 193 -0.64 26.83 -1.05
CA ALA A 193 -0.73 25.38 -1.12
C ALA A 193 0.52 24.71 -0.54
N GLN A 194 1.72 25.22 -0.82
CA GLN A 194 2.96 24.67 -0.25
C GLN A 194 3.00 24.84 1.27
N SER A 195 2.72 26.06 1.75
CA SER A 195 2.68 26.36 3.19
C SER A 195 1.68 25.45 3.92
N LEU A 196 0.50 25.27 3.33
CA LEU A 196 -0.53 24.43 3.89
C LEU A 196 -0.15 22.93 3.91
N ILE A 197 0.56 22.43 2.91
CA ILE A 197 1.09 21.06 2.93
C ILE A 197 2.02 20.87 4.13
N ASP A 198 2.92 21.82 4.37
CA ASP A 198 3.91 21.72 5.44
C ASP A 198 3.26 21.82 6.84
N GLU A 199 2.25 22.69 7.00
CA GLU A 199 1.42 22.76 8.20
C GLU A 199 0.68 21.43 8.46
N LEU A 200 -0.04 20.91 7.45
CA LEU A 200 -0.84 19.70 7.58
C LEU A 200 0.01 18.43 7.78
N LYS A 201 1.26 18.42 7.29
CA LYS A 201 2.26 17.39 7.61
C LYS A 201 2.66 17.45 9.08
N THR A 202 2.91 18.66 9.60
CA THR A 202 3.28 18.88 11.01
C THR A 202 2.16 18.42 11.95
N GLU A 203 0.91 18.68 11.58
CA GLU A 203 -0.29 18.22 12.29
C GLU A 203 -0.61 16.73 12.10
N LYS A 204 0.17 16.01 11.30
CA LYS A 204 -0.03 14.59 10.95
C LYS A 204 -1.35 14.30 10.24
N ARG A 205 -1.99 15.32 9.64
CA ARG A 205 -3.17 15.18 8.76
C ARG A 205 -2.79 14.68 7.37
N LEU A 206 -1.59 15.01 6.92
CA LEU A 206 -0.96 14.46 5.73
C LEU A 206 0.24 13.58 6.12
N ARG A 207 0.51 12.56 5.30
CA ARG A 207 1.69 11.73 5.43
C ARG A 207 2.46 11.73 4.10
N GLU A 208 3.74 11.99 4.19
CA GLU A 208 4.68 11.84 3.07
C GLU A 208 5.30 10.44 3.16
N VAL A 209 5.08 9.63 2.13
CA VAL A 209 5.57 8.25 2.09
C VAL A 209 6.65 8.14 1.02
N PRO A 210 7.89 7.74 1.37
CA PRO A 210 8.91 7.44 0.39
C PRO A 210 8.56 6.15 -0.36
N ILE A 211 8.50 6.24 -1.68
CA ILE A 211 8.19 5.12 -2.58
C ILE A 211 9.46 4.86 -3.41
N GLY A 212 10.22 3.83 -3.05
CA GLY A 212 11.52 3.56 -3.66
C GLY A 212 12.59 4.60 -3.28
N SER A 213 13.58 4.79 -4.15
CA SER A 213 14.75 5.63 -3.87
C SER A 213 14.52 7.13 -4.09
N ASN A 214 13.76 7.51 -5.12
CA ASN A 214 13.67 8.91 -5.57
C ASN A 214 12.24 9.47 -5.68
N ARG A 215 11.20 8.70 -5.34
CA ARG A 215 9.81 9.15 -5.42
C ARG A 215 9.22 9.27 -4.03
N ARG A 216 8.40 10.29 -3.83
CA ARG A 216 7.62 10.50 -2.62
C ARG A 216 6.18 10.78 -3.00
N VAL A 217 5.26 10.27 -2.20
CA VAL A 217 3.82 10.48 -2.41
C VAL A 217 3.22 11.10 -1.16
N LEU A 218 2.45 12.16 -1.34
CA LEU A 218 1.66 12.78 -0.28
C LEU A 218 0.30 12.11 -0.24
N LEU A 219 -0.08 11.64 0.95
CA LEU A 219 -1.35 10.96 1.20
C LEU A 219 -2.09 11.64 2.34
N HIS A 220 -3.42 11.59 2.28
CA HIS A 220 -4.23 11.87 3.45
C HIS A 220 -3.96 10.81 4.53
N HIS A 221 -3.95 11.21 5.81
CA HIS A 221 -3.67 10.30 6.92
C HIS A 221 -4.64 9.10 6.93
N GLU A 222 -5.93 9.34 6.68
CA GLU A 222 -6.95 8.27 6.67
C GLU A 222 -6.67 7.23 5.59
N THR A 223 -6.17 7.63 4.42
CA THR A 223 -5.84 6.71 3.32
C THR A 223 -4.72 5.75 3.72
N MET A 224 -3.69 6.26 4.39
CA MET A 224 -2.60 5.43 4.88
C MET A 224 -3.09 4.49 5.99
N SER A 225 -3.89 5.01 6.93
CA SER A 225 -4.48 4.21 8.01
C SER A 225 -5.42 3.13 7.47
N GLU A 226 -6.18 3.40 6.40
CA GLU A 226 -7.01 2.40 5.73
C GLU A 226 -6.16 1.27 5.15
N LEU A 227 -5.05 1.59 4.48
CA LEU A 227 -4.13 0.59 3.94
C LEU A 227 -3.51 -0.27 5.05
N GLU A 228 -3.04 0.37 6.12
CA GLU A 228 -2.51 -0.31 7.31
C GLU A 228 -3.55 -1.26 7.93
N ASN A 229 -4.80 -0.80 8.08
CA ASN A 229 -5.88 -1.60 8.64
C ASN A 229 -6.25 -2.78 7.73
N LYS A 230 -6.23 -2.61 6.41
CA LYS A 230 -6.48 -3.70 5.47
C LYS A 230 -5.36 -4.75 5.51
N LEU A 231 -4.09 -4.34 5.60
CA LEU A 231 -2.97 -5.25 5.85
C LEU A 231 -3.19 -6.10 7.11
N LEU A 232 -3.54 -5.45 8.22
CA LEU A 232 -3.81 -6.13 9.49
C LEU A 232 -5.04 -7.04 9.41
N GLY A 233 -6.08 -6.64 8.67
CA GLY A 233 -7.28 -7.45 8.42
C GLY A 233 -7.00 -8.69 7.57
N THR A 234 -6.23 -8.55 6.50
CA THR A 234 -5.78 -9.68 5.66
C THR A 234 -4.98 -10.68 6.48
N LEU A 235 -4.02 -10.21 7.28
CA LEU A 235 -3.25 -11.10 8.16
C LEU A 235 -4.13 -11.76 9.23
N HIS A 236 -5.14 -11.06 9.75
CA HIS A 236 -6.10 -11.66 10.68
C HIS A 236 -6.81 -12.86 10.05
N GLN A 237 -7.37 -12.71 8.85
CA GLN A 237 -8.04 -13.78 8.12
C GLN A 237 -7.11 -14.96 7.81
N LEU A 238 -5.85 -14.68 7.50
CA LEU A 238 -4.84 -15.73 7.27
C LEU A 238 -4.50 -16.48 8.56
N HIS A 239 -4.36 -15.80 9.70
CA HIS A 239 -4.15 -16.46 10.98
C HIS A 239 -5.37 -17.28 11.41
N GLU A 240 -6.60 -16.84 11.12
CA GLU A 240 -7.81 -17.64 11.37
C GLU A 240 -7.83 -18.91 10.51
N SER A 241 -7.42 -18.78 9.25
CA SER A 241 -7.35 -19.93 8.31
C SER A 241 -6.21 -20.89 8.64
N PHE A 242 -5.12 -20.40 9.25
CA PHE A 242 -3.95 -21.18 9.61
C PHE A 242 -3.50 -20.89 11.06
N PRO A 243 -4.22 -21.40 12.08
CA PRO A 243 -4.01 -21.01 13.49
C PRO A 243 -2.65 -21.38 14.10
N LEU A 244 -1.85 -22.19 13.41
CA LEU A 244 -0.52 -22.62 13.84
C LEU A 244 0.60 -21.74 13.29
N MET A 245 0.34 -20.98 12.22
CA MET A 245 1.35 -20.13 11.61
C MET A 245 1.36 -18.75 12.28
N SER A 246 2.49 -18.39 12.88
CA SER A 246 2.71 -17.06 13.48
C SER A 246 3.01 -15.97 12.44
N THR A 247 3.44 -16.35 11.24
CA THR A 247 3.77 -15.46 10.14
C THR A 247 3.39 -16.08 8.80
N HIS A 248 3.11 -15.26 7.80
CA HIS A 248 2.77 -15.66 6.45
C HIS A 248 3.74 -15.07 5.44
N ASP A 249 3.80 -15.64 4.24
CA ASP A 249 4.61 -15.10 3.15
C ASP A 249 4.21 -13.65 2.83
N ARG A 250 5.19 -12.74 2.90
CA ARG A 250 4.99 -11.30 2.73
C ARG A 250 4.45 -10.97 1.35
N GLN A 251 4.99 -11.58 0.29
CA GLN A 251 4.55 -11.32 -1.08
C GLN A 251 3.10 -11.78 -1.28
N LYS A 252 2.73 -12.95 -0.73
CA LYS A 252 1.36 -13.46 -0.79
C LYS A 252 0.36 -12.55 -0.07
N VAL A 253 0.74 -11.98 1.07
CA VAL A 253 -0.10 -11.02 1.80
C VAL A 253 -0.27 -9.74 0.99
N GLN A 254 0.83 -9.18 0.48
CA GLN A 254 0.83 -7.94 -0.28
C GLN A 254 0.09 -8.07 -1.63
N ALA A 255 0.15 -9.24 -2.27
CA ALA A 255 -0.58 -9.53 -3.51
C ALA A 255 -2.11 -9.41 -3.35
N GLN A 256 -2.65 -9.62 -2.14
CA GLN A 256 -4.10 -9.41 -1.89
C GLN A 256 -4.51 -7.93 -1.92
N LEU A 257 -3.53 -7.02 -1.92
CA LEU A 257 -3.71 -5.57 -1.96
C LEU A 257 -3.38 -4.98 -3.34
N ALA A 258 -3.30 -5.80 -4.39
CA ALA A 258 -2.97 -5.36 -5.74
C ALA A 258 -3.91 -4.25 -6.29
N TYR A 259 -5.14 -4.13 -5.78
CA TYR A 259 -6.07 -3.06 -6.16
C TYR A 259 -5.58 -1.65 -5.77
N VAL A 260 -4.59 -1.52 -4.88
CA VAL A 260 -3.95 -0.26 -4.49
C VAL A 260 -3.23 0.37 -5.70
N GLY A 261 -2.69 -0.47 -6.60
CA GLY A 261 -2.06 -0.04 -7.85
C GLY A 261 -0.62 0.49 -7.72
N ASP A 262 -0.04 0.51 -6.52
CA ASP A 262 1.37 0.84 -6.28
C ASP A 262 1.96 -0.09 -5.21
N ASP A 263 2.73 -1.10 -5.65
CA ASP A 263 3.32 -2.10 -4.75
C ASP A 263 4.29 -1.46 -3.76
N ALA A 264 5.02 -0.43 -4.18
CA ALA A 264 5.98 0.25 -3.33
C ALA A 264 5.29 1.04 -2.19
N LEU A 265 4.06 1.52 -2.40
CA LEU A 265 3.22 2.03 -1.31
C LEU A 265 2.83 0.92 -0.32
N VAL A 266 2.46 -0.27 -0.81
CA VAL A 266 2.12 -1.42 0.04
C VAL A 266 3.35 -1.89 0.84
N HIS A 267 4.54 -1.90 0.23
CA HIS A 267 5.80 -2.17 0.93
C HIS A 267 6.07 -1.14 2.03
N ALA A 268 5.97 0.16 1.73
CA ALA A 268 6.16 1.22 2.71
C ALA A 268 5.18 1.14 3.88
N ALA A 269 3.91 0.79 3.63
CA ALA A 269 2.94 0.55 4.69
C ALA A 269 3.29 -0.66 5.55
N THR A 270 3.75 -1.74 4.93
CA THR A 270 4.22 -2.94 5.65
C THR A 270 5.41 -2.62 6.55
N ASP A 271 6.40 -1.91 6.03
CA ASP A 271 7.63 -1.54 6.76
C ASP A 271 7.34 -0.51 7.88
N GLY A 272 6.40 0.40 7.64
CA GLY A 272 5.87 1.31 8.65
C GLY A 272 5.22 0.56 9.82
N LEU A 273 4.42 -0.48 9.54
CA LEU A 273 3.81 -1.31 10.58
C LEU A 273 4.82 -2.18 11.35
N LEU A 274 5.89 -2.65 10.69
CA LEU A 274 7.01 -3.34 11.34
C LEU A 274 7.76 -2.41 12.29
N THR A 275 8.03 -1.17 11.85
CA THR A 275 8.69 -0.16 12.68
C THR A 275 7.83 0.25 13.88
N GLN A 276 6.50 0.32 13.69
CA GLN A 276 5.54 0.54 14.78
C GLN A 276 5.35 -0.68 15.70
N LYS A 277 6.00 -1.83 15.42
CA LYS A 277 5.83 -3.10 16.15
C LYS A 277 4.40 -3.64 16.18
N LYS A 278 3.56 -3.25 15.21
CA LYS A 278 2.23 -3.85 14.99
C LYS A 278 2.32 -5.15 14.21
N LEU A 279 3.35 -5.28 13.39
CA LEU A 279 3.73 -6.51 12.72
C LEU A 279 5.04 -7.05 13.29
N ILE A 280 5.23 -8.35 13.18
CA ILE A 280 6.49 -9.07 13.37
C ILE A 280 6.90 -9.74 12.07
N GLY A 281 8.19 -9.98 11.88
CA GLY A 281 8.71 -10.70 10.72
C GLY A 281 9.90 -10.00 10.06
N ASP A 282 10.16 -10.38 8.82
CA ASP A 282 11.28 -9.95 8.01
C ASP A 282 10.86 -9.60 6.57
N LEU A 283 11.82 -9.57 5.63
CA LEU A 283 11.58 -9.29 4.22
C LEU A 283 10.80 -10.39 3.50
N ARG A 284 10.71 -11.60 4.06
CA ARG A 284 10.06 -12.77 3.46
C ARG A 284 8.75 -13.13 4.12
N ARG A 285 8.66 -13.02 5.44
CA ARG A 285 7.47 -13.41 6.21
C ARG A 285 7.04 -12.29 7.14
N ILE A 286 5.74 -12.08 7.25
CA ILE A 286 5.13 -11.10 8.16
C ILE A 286 3.96 -11.73 8.90
N GLY A 287 3.78 -11.33 10.16
CA GLY A 287 2.69 -11.75 11.02
C GLY A 287 2.25 -10.59 11.89
N ARG A 288 1.08 -10.73 12.52
CA ARG A 288 0.60 -9.73 13.47
C ARG A 288 1.31 -9.92 14.80
N ALA A 289 1.79 -8.83 15.39
CA ALA A 289 2.50 -8.89 16.66
C ALA A 289 1.62 -9.38 17.83
N ASP A 290 0.31 -9.16 17.74
CA ASP A 290 -0.68 -9.57 18.76
C ASP A 290 -1.21 -11.00 18.55
N PHE A 291 -0.84 -11.69 17.47
CA PHE A 291 -1.29 -13.06 17.22
C PHE A 291 -0.42 -14.08 17.96
N LYS A 292 -1.07 -14.93 18.75
CA LYS A 292 -0.45 -16.12 19.36
C LYS A 292 -1.10 -17.37 18.78
N PRO A 293 -0.32 -18.32 18.22
CA PRO A 293 -0.85 -19.56 17.70
C PRO A 293 -1.69 -20.30 18.75
N LYS A 294 -2.95 -20.61 18.42
CA LYS A 294 -3.84 -21.39 19.30
C LYS A 294 -3.77 -22.84 18.90
N LEU A 295 -3.00 -23.63 19.66
CA LEU A 295 -3.00 -25.08 19.55
C LEU A 295 -4.36 -25.63 20.02
N SER A 296 -5.05 -26.36 19.14
CA SER A 296 -6.23 -27.15 19.52
C SER A 296 -5.86 -28.20 20.57
N ALA A 297 -6.85 -28.75 21.31
CA ALA A 297 -6.58 -29.77 22.32
C ALA A 297 -5.86 -31.00 21.74
N ASN A 298 -6.19 -31.41 20.51
CA ASN A 298 -5.55 -32.52 19.81
C ASN A 298 -4.11 -32.18 19.42
N LEU A 299 -3.87 -30.96 18.92
CA LEU A 299 -2.52 -30.51 18.57
C LEU A 299 -1.64 -30.29 19.79
N ARG A 300 -2.20 -29.90 20.92
CA ARG A 300 -1.47 -29.79 22.19
C ARG A 300 -1.03 -31.18 22.69
N LYS A 301 -1.92 -32.17 22.65
CA LYS A 301 -1.55 -33.57 22.95
C LYS A 301 -0.47 -34.10 22.00
N LEU A 302 -0.57 -33.78 20.71
CA LEU A 302 0.44 -34.16 19.73
C LEU A 302 1.78 -33.47 20.00
N LYS A 303 1.77 -32.18 20.33
CA LYS A 303 2.94 -31.41 20.74
C LYS A 303 3.62 -32.06 21.94
N ASP A 304 2.87 -32.35 22.99
CA ASP A 304 3.41 -32.95 24.21
C ASP A 304 4.04 -34.34 23.92
N ALA A 305 3.36 -35.15 23.10
CA ALA A 305 3.88 -36.45 22.66
C ALA A 305 5.13 -36.33 21.79
N LEU A 306 5.19 -35.30 20.93
CA LEU A 306 6.33 -35.01 20.07
C LEU A 306 7.54 -34.59 20.93
N ILE A 307 7.37 -33.61 21.82
CA ILE A 307 8.44 -33.17 22.73
C ILE A 307 8.96 -34.35 23.56
N ALA A 308 8.07 -35.18 24.12
CA ALA A 308 8.47 -36.36 24.88
C ALA A 308 9.26 -37.37 24.04
N ALA A 309 8.85 -37.62 22.79
CA ALA A 309 9.54 -38.54 21.89
C ALA A 309 10.94 -38.04 21.49
N TYR A 310 11.10 -36.74 21.21
CA TYR A 310 12.40 -36.15 20.87
C TYR A 310 13.35 -36.12 22.08
N LYS A 311 12.81 -35.91 23.30
CA LYS A 311 13.59 -35.99 24.53
C LYS A 311 14.15 -37.40 24.78
N VAL A 312 13.38 -38.44 24.46
CA VAL A 312 13.83 -39.84 24.56
C VAL A 312 14.80 -40.21 23.44
N GLY A 313 14.58 -39.71 22.22
CA GLY A 313 15.44 -40.01 21.06
C GLY A 313 16.86 -39.46 21.17
N GLY A 314 17.09 -38.40 21.95
CA GLY A 314 18.43 -37.83 22.16
C GLY A 314 19.09 -37.44 20.84
N TYR A 315 20.28 -37.98 20.56
CA TYR A 315 21.03 -37.74 19.31
C TYR A 315 20.61 -38.62 18.12
N GLN A 316 19.57 -39.44 18.31
CA GLN A 316 18.94 -40.26 17.28
C GLN A 316 17.43 -40.00 17.28
N PRO A 317 16.99 -38.78 16.92
CA PRO A 317 15.60 -38.40 16.99
C PRO A 317 14.73 -39.23 16.04
N PRO A 318 13.44 -39.41 16.36
CA PRO A 318 12.49 -40.05 15.47
C PRO A 318 12.32 -39.24 14.18
N GLU A 319 11.96 -39.91 13.09
CA GLU A 319 11.73 -39.24 11.80
C GLU A 319 10.44 -38.40 11.88
N PRO A 320 10.45 -37.14 11.39
CA PRO A 320 9.26 -36.28 11.39
C PRO A 320 8.04 -36.98 10.78
N GLY A 321 8.22 -37.72 9.67
CA GLY A 321 7.16 -38.46 8.99
C GLY A 321 6.39 -39.47 9.86
N SER A 322 7.00 -40.01 10.92
CA SER A 322 6.36 -40.98 11.84
C SER A 322 5.17 -40.40 12.60
N PHE A 323 5.06 -39.06 12.69
CA PHE A 323 3.97 -38.37 13.38
C PHE A 323 2.82 -37.96 12.45
N VAL A 324 2.92 -38.13 11.12
CA VAL A 324 1.88 -37.68 10.15
C VAL A 324 0.53 -38.33 10.43
N ASN A 325 0.51 -39.63 10.72
CA ASN A 325 -0.73 -40.36 11.05
C ASN A 325 -1.33 -39.88 12.38
N ARG A 326 -0.49 -39.46 13.34
CA ARG A 326 -0.93 -38.90 14.62
C ARG A 326 -1.38 -37.43 14.49
N ALA A 327 -0.98 -36.74 13.42
CA ALA A 327 -1.42 -35.40 13.04
C ALA A 327 -2.73 -35.37 12.24
N GLY A 328 -3.45 -36.51 12.14
CA GLY A 328 -4.68 -36.61 11.36
C GLY A 328 -4.44 -36.65 9.84
N GLY A 329 -3.25 -37.07 9.40
CA GLY A 329 -2.93 -37.29 7.98
C GLY A 329 -2.51 -36.04 7.20
N ASN A 330 -2.42 -34.86 7.83
CA ASN A 330 -1.97 -33.63 7.16
C ASN A 330 -0.51 -33.30 7.49
N ALA A 331 0.38 -33.57 6.54
CA ALA A 331 1.81 -33.28 6.67
C ALA A 331 2.13 -31.78 6.84
N ALA A 332 1.30 -30.87 6.32
CA ALA A 332 1.50 -29.42 6.48
C ALA A 332 1.33 -28.98 7.93
N ASN A 333 0.30 -29.50 8.62
CA ASN A 333 0.07 -29.22 10.05
C ASN A 333 1.23 -29.70 10.93
N LEU A 334 1.88 -30.79 10.53
CA LEU A 334 3.01 -31.34 11.27
C LEU A 334 4.24 -30.45 11.14
N LYS A 335 4.56 -29.96 9.93
CA LYS A 335 5.64 -29.00 9.72
C LYS A 335 5.44 -27.72 10.55
N ASP A 336 4.24 -27.15 10.51
CA ASP A 336 3.90 -25.97 11.31
C ASP A 336 4.04 -26.24 12.82
N LEU A 337 3.69 -27.44 13.28
CA LEU A 337 3.86 -27.83 14.68
C LEU A 337 5.33 -27.93 15.09
N PHE A 338 6.20 -28.46 14.23
CA PHE A 338 7.64 -28.46 14.46
C PHE A 338 8.19 -27.02 14.52
N ASP A 339 7.76 -26.15 13.61
CA ASP A 339 8.17 -24.75 13.60
C ASP A 339 7.71 -24.01 14.88
N VAL A 340 6.51 -24.32 15.40
CA VAL A 340 6.04 -23.83 16.71
C VAL A 340 6.95 -24.32 17.85
N CYS A 341 7.31 -25.61 17.87
CA CYS A 341 8.17 -26.17 18.92
C CYS A 341 9.59 -25.58 18.89
N VAL A 342 10.11 -25.27 17.70
CA VAL A 342 11.39 -24.58 17.54
C VAL A 342 11.30 -23.12 18.01
N ALA A 343 10.24 -22.41 17.63
CA ALA A 343 10.03 -21.02 18.03
C ALA A 343 9.85 -20.86 19.55
N GLU A 344 9.22 -21.83 20.22
CA GLU A 344 9.08 -21.86 21.68
C GLU A 344 10.33 -22.39 22.41
N GLY A 345 11.35 -22.84 21.67
CA GLY A 345 12.62 -23.29 22.23
C GLY A 345 12.61 -24.71 22.80
N TYR A 346 11.62 -25.54 22.46
CA TYR A 346 11.59 -26.95 22.85
C TYR A 346 12.47 -27.82 21.94
N LEU A 347 12.57 -27.45 20.66
CA LEU A 347 13.37 -28.17 19.67
C LEU A 347 14.39 -27.25 18.99
N ALA A 348 15.51 -27.82 18.56
CA ALA A 348 16.48 -27.19 17.69
C ALA A 348 16.43 -27.84 16.30
N LYS A 349 16.34 -27.01 15.25
CA LYS A 349 16.30 -27.47 13.87
C LYS A 349 17.73 -27.68 13.33
N VAL A 350 18.11 -28.94 13.11
CA VAL A 350 19.40 -29.30 12.51
C VAL A 350 19.30 -29.17 10.99
N THR A 351 18.34 -29.87 10.38
CA THR A 351 17.97 -29.79 8.96
C THR A 351 16.45 -29.75 8.80
N ASP A 352 15.93 -29.76 7.57
CA ASP A 352 14.49 -29.91 7.34
C ASP A 352 13.94 -31.29 7.75
N GLU A 353 14.83 -32.28 7.94
CA GLU A 353 14.47 -33.66 8.27
C GLU A 353 14.91 -34.08 9.69
N ILE A 354 15.79 -33.31 10.33
CA ILE A 354 16.36 -33.64 11.64
C ILE A 354 16.14 -32.48 12.61
N TYR A 355 15.48 -32.79 13.73
CA TYR A 355 15.26 -31.90 14.86
C TYR A 355 15.83 -32.57 16.11
N LEU A 356 16.38 -31.79 17.03
CA LEU A 356 16.81 -32.27 18.35
C LEU A 356 15.97 -31.62 19.43
N ASP A 357 15.82 -32.31 20.57
CA ASP A 357 15.41 -31.66 21.80
C ASP A 357 16.44 -30.57 22.19
N ALA A 358 15.97 -29.43 22.69
CA ALA A 358 16.84 -28.29 22.97
C ALA A 358 17.89 -28.59 24.05
N ASP A 359 17.58 -29.40 25.07
CA ASP A 359 18.55 -29.81 26.08
C ASP A 359 19.57 -30.78 25.49
N ALA A 360 19.13 -31.69 24.59
CA ALA A 360 20.03 -32.56 23.86
C ALA A 360 21.00 -31.76 22.97
N GLU A 361 20.52 -30.78 22.20
CA GLU A 361 21.38 -29.91 21.39
C GLU A 361 22.42 -29.17 22.25
N ALA A 362 22.00 -28.62 23.38
CA ALA A 362 22.89 -27.93 24.30
C ALA A 362 23.93 -28.86 24.94
N ARG A 363 23.56 -30.12 25.25
CA ARG A 363 24.52 -31.16 25.69
C ARG A 363 25.50 -31.51 24.59
N MET A 364 25.03 -31.74 23.36
CA MET A 364 25.88 -32.07 22.20
C MET A 364 26.96 -31.00 22.02
N ARG A 365 26.57 -29.72 22.02
CA ARG A 365 27.52 -28.61 21.89
C ARG A 365 28.58 -28.63 22.98
N ARG A 366 28.19 -28.87 24.24
CA ARG A 366 29.13 -28.95 25.37
C ARG A 366 30.08 -30.13 25.28
N GLU A 367 29.58 -31.33 24.96
CA GLU A 367 30.39 -32.55 24.84
C GLU A 367 31.41 -32.43 23.71
N VAL A 368 30.99 -31.96 22.54
CA VAL A 368 31.88 -31.77 21.39
C VAL A 368 32.93 -30.69 21.67
N LEU A 369 32.55 -29.54 22.25
CA LEU A 369 33.50 -28.49 22.60
C LEU A 369 34.51 -28.94 23.66
N ALA A 370 34.07 -29.67 24.68
CA ALA A 370 34.95 -30.22 25.71
C ALA A 370 36.02 -31.13 25.09
N ARG A 371 35.60 -32.02 24.18
CA ARG A 371 36.51 -32.93 23.48
C ARG A 371 37.46 -32.21 22.52
N LEU A 372 37.01 -31.15 21.85
CA LEU A 372 37.85 -30.34 20.96
C LEU A 372 38.89 -29.49 21.72
N ASN A 373 38.57 -29.07 22.94
CA ASN A 373 39.51 -28.34 23.82
C ASN A 373 40.69 -29.21 24.29
N GLU A 374 40.64 -30.53 24.10
CA GLU A 374 41.77 -31.43 24.35
C GLU A 374 42.84 -31.37 23.24
N GLY A 375 42.66 -30.51 22.22
CA GLY A 375 43.70 -30.10 21.27
C GLY A 375 43.94 -31.04 20.08
N LYS A 376 43.21 -32.14 19.99
CA LYS A 376 43.21 -33.05 18.83
C LYS A 376 41.90 -32.81 18.08
N GLY A 377 41.96 -32.22 16.89
CA GLY A 377 40.76 -32.05 16.05
C GLY A 377 39.99 -33.37 15.90
N LEU A 378 38.67 -33.30 15.73
CA LEU A 378 37.81 -34.47 15.66
C LEU A 378 37.37 -34.74 14.23
N THR A 379 37.43 -36.00 13.81
CA THR A 379 36.80 -36.44 12.56
C THR A 379 35.30 -36.65 12.76
N VAL A 380 34.55 -36.82 11.66
CA VAL A 380 33.13 -37.21 11.74
C VAL A 380 32.94 -38.54 12.49
N ALA A 381 33.90 -39.47 12.38
CA ALA A 381 33.85 -40.75 13.08
C ALA A 381 34.02 -40.55 14.60
N ASP A 382 34.94 -39.68 15.02
CA ASP A 382 35.14 -39.38 16.45
C ASP A 382 33.90 -38.72 17.07
N ILE A 383 33.26 -37.78 16.35
CA ILE A 383 32.02 -37.12 16.82
C ILE A 383 30.87 -38.13 16.85
N ARG A 384 30.78 -39.03 15.87
CA ARG A 384 29.78 -40.12 15.85
C ARG A 384 29.93 -41.00 17.10
N ASP A 385 31.15 -41.40 17.40
CA ASP A 385 31.45 -42.31 18.52
C ASP A 385 31.26 -41.60 19.86
N LEU A 386 31.65 -40.33 19.97
CA LEU A 386 31.41 -39.48 21.14
C LEU A 386 29.91 -39.34 21.46
N LEU A 387 29.09 -39.08 20.45
CA LEU A 387 27.65 -38.89 20.60
C LEU A 387 26.88 -40.21 20.55
N GLY A 388 27.54 -41.37 20.42
CA GLY A 388 26.86 -42.67 20.32
C GLY A 388 25.79 -42.73 19.23
N THR A 389 26.03 -42.08 18.08
CA THR A 389 25.05 -41.96 16.99
C THR A 389 25.45 -42.75 15.75
N THR A 390 24.60 -42.77 14.72
CA THR A 390 24.91 -43.42 13.44
C THR A 390 25.42 -42.42 12.42
N ARG A 391 26.05 -42.91 11.33
CA ARG A 391 26.55 -42.05 10.24
C ARG A 391 25.44 -41.18 9.62
N LYS A 392 24.19 -41.67 9.62
CA LYS A 392 23.00 -40.96 9.13
C LYS A 392 22.80 -39.61 9.84
N TYR A 393 23.01 -39.57 11.16
CA TYR A 393 22.82 -38.37 11.97
C TYR A 393 24.13 -37.60 12.18
N ALA A 394 25.28 -38.28 12.30
CA ALA A 394 26.56 -37.65 12.58
C ALA A 394 26.95 -36.56 11.55
N VAL A 395 26.73 -36.81 10.26
CA VAL A 395 27.09 -35.84 9.20
C VAL A 395 26.24 -34.56 9.30
N PRO A 396 24.89 -34.62 9.31
CA PRO A 396 24.05 -33.43 9.52
C PRO A 396 24.33 -32.68 10.82
N LEU A 397 24.60 -33.40 11.91
CA LEU A 397 24.94 -32.77 13.20
C LEU A 397 26.26 -32.00 13.12
N CYS A 398 27.26 -32.56 12.45
CA CYS A 398 28.53 -31.86 12.21
C CYS A 398 28.34 -30.60 11.35
N GLU A 399 27.56 -30.69 10.26
CA GLU A 399 27.26 -29.53 9.41
C GLU A 399 26.49 -28.44 10.16
N TYR A 400 25.56 -28.84 11.03
CA TYR A 400 24.86 -27.94 11.93
C TYR A 400 25.81 -27.24 12.89
N LEU A 401 26.72 -27.97 13.54
CA LEU A 401 27.74 -27.41 14.45
C LEU A 401 28.66 -26.43 13.73
N ASP A 402 28.99 -26.70 12.46
CA ASP A 402 29.74 -25.79 11.60
C ASP A 402 28.93 -24.51 11.32
N ARG A 403 27.64 -24.66 10.96
CA ARG A 403 26.72 -23.54 10.66
C ARG A 403 26.45 -22.64 11.88
N VAL A 404 26.32 -23.22 13.08
CA VAL A 404 26.12 -22.46 14.32
C VAL A 404 27.43 -21.95 14.94
N GLY A 405 28.56 -22.16 14.26
CA GLY A 405 29.86 -21.63 14.66
C GLY A 405 30.45 -22.29 15.91
N VAL A 406 30.10 -23.56 16.18
CA VAL A 406 30.70 -24.34 17.26
C VAL A 406 31.99 -25.00 16.79
N THR A 407 31.96 -25.53 15.57
CA THR A 407 33.09 -26.19 14.93
C THR A 407 33.49 -25.47 13.65
N ARG A 408 34.74 -25.66 13.25
CA ARG A 408 35.24 -25.26 11.93
C ARG A 408 35.88 -26.48 11.28
N ARG A 409 35.43 -26.79 10.06
CA ARG A 409 35.96 -27.89 9.26
C ARG A 409 37.25 -27.48 8.54
N GLU A 410 38.29 -28.29 8.71
CA GLU A 410 39.56 -28.19 7.99
C GLU A 410 39.94 -29.58 7.48
N GLY A 411 39.67 -29.82 6.19
CA GLY A 411 39.81 -31.15 5.59
C GLY A 411 38.85 -32.17 6.22
N ASP A 412 39.43 -33.24 6.78
CA ASP A 412 38.71 -34.32 7.46
C ASP A 412 38.51 -34.07 8.97
N PHE A 413 39.16 -33.04 9.52
CA PHE A 413 39.10 -32.70 10.93
C PHE A 413 38.21 -31.49 11.17
N ARG A 414 37.67 -31.42 12.39
CA ARG A 414 36.98 -30.26 12.95
C ARG A 414 37.72 -29.77 14.17
N PHE A 415 37.84 -28.45 14.27
CA PHE A 415 38.43 -27.77 15.41
C PHE A 415 37.37 -26.90 16.09
N ALA A 416 37.59 -26.55 17.36
CA ALA A 416 36.74 -25.58 18.04
C ALA A 416 36.84 -24.23 17.32
N ALA A 417 35.69 -23.60 17.02
CA ALA A 417 35.70 -22.28 16.43
C ALA A 417 36.22 -21.26 17.44
N VAL A 418 37.31 -20.55 17.10
CA VAL A 418 37.85 -19.46 17.93
C VAL A 418 36.83 -18.31 17.91
N ALA A 419 36.48 -17.79 19.09
CA ALA A 419 35.64 -16.60 19.24
C ALA A 419 36.31 -15.40 18.53
N GLY A 420 35.99 -15.19 17.26
CA GLY A 420 36.61 -14.14 16.44
C GLY A 420 36.56 -14.31 14.92
N SER A 421 36.03 -15.41 14.36
CA SER A 421 35.89 -15.55 12.90
C SER A 421 34.54 -16.10 12.47
N SER A 422 33.51 -15.25 12.45
CA SER A 422 32.23 -15.55 11.78
C SER A 422 32.30 -15.12 10.31
N PRO A 423 31.89 -15.96 9.34
CA PRO A 423 31.18 -15.47 8.18
C PRO A 423 29.71 -15.24 8.58
N SER A 424 29.19 -14.07 8.21
CA SER A 424 27.84 -13.60 8.49
C SER A 424 26.73 -14.58 8.06
N ALA A 425 25.89 -15.02 9.01
CA ALA A 425 24.52 -15.46 8.75
C ALA A 425 23.68 -15.28 10.02
N GLY A 426 22.59 -14.51 9.91
CA GLY A 426 21.75 -14.08 11.02
C GLY A 426 20.99 -15.22 11.70
N LEU A 427 20.96 -15.16 13.03
CA LEU A 427 19.95 -15.78 13.88
C LEU A 427 19.01 -14.68 14.41
N PRO A 428 17.70 -14.96 14.55
CA PRO A 428 16.73 -13.98 14.99
C PRO A 428 16.86 -13.76 16.49
N GLY A 429 17.04 -12.50 16.88
CA GLY A 429 17.02 -12.04 18.26
C GLY A 429 15.60 -12.01 18.83
N ARG A 430 15.54 -12.23 20.14
CA ARG A 430 14.37 -12.26 21.03
C ARG A 430 13.40 -11.09 20.88
#